data_AF-A0A0F9IBA9-F1
#
_entry.id   AF-A0A0F9IBA9-F1
#
_cell.length_a   1.000
_cell.length_b   1.000
_cell.length_c   1.000
_cell.angle_alpha   90.00
_cell.angle_beta   90.00
_cell.angle_gamma   90.00
#
_symmetry.space_group_name_H-M   'P 1'
#
loop_
_entity.id
_entity.type
_entity.pdbx_description
1 polymer ?
#
loop_
_entity_poly.entity_id
_entity_poly.type
_entity_poly.pdbx_seq_one_letter_code
_entity_poly.pdbx_strand_id
1 'polypeptide(L)'
;MKYPKIVLILPMLILAFSLGHAQSSKDSYDSLWEKVANLEKDELTKSALEQVKIISAKAKKEKNSAQVIKALLFTSKYALILDED
;
A
#
# COMPACT_ATOMS: atom_id res chain seq x y z
N MET A 1 31.35 -38.78 16.98
CA MET A 1 29.93 -38.35 16.88
C MET A 1 29.82 -37.44 15.66
N LYS A 2 29.38 -37.96 14.50
CA LYS A 2 29.24 -37.19 13.25
C LYS A 2 27.79 -36.74 13.14
N TYR A 3 27.50 -35.50 13.54
CA TYR A 3 26.17 -34.92 13.32
C TYR A 3 25.95 -34.79 11.80
N PRO A 4 24.90 -35.39 11.22
CA PRO A 4 24.68 -35.29 9.79
C PRO A 4 24.36 -33.83 9.45
N LYS A 5 24.95 -33.32 8.36
CA LYS A 5 24.79 -31.93 7.89
C LYS A 5 23.31 -31.50 7.79
N ILE A 6 22.40 -32.46 7.63
CA ILE A 6 20.94 -32.29 7.67
C ILE A 6 20.42 -31.59 8.94
N VAL A 7 21.06 -31.81 10.10
CA VAL A 7 20.63 -31.24 11.40
C VAL A 7 20.88 -29.73 11.46
N LEU A 8 21.86 -29.22 10.70
CA LEU A 8 22.10 -27.78 10.57
C LEU A 8 21.14 -27.13 9.55
N ILE A 9 20.66 -27.89 8.57
CA ILE A 9 19.79 -27.38 7.49
C ILE A 9 18.35 -27.16 8.00
N LEU A 10 17.89 -28.02 8.92
CA LEU A 10 16.54 -27.94 9.49
C LEU A 10 16.21 -26.60 10.19
N PRO A 11 17.05 -26.04 11.10
CA PRO A 11 16.79 -24.73 11.69
C PRO A 11 16.94 -23.58 10.68
N MET A 12 17.78 -23.72 9.66
CA MET A 12 17.97 -22.72 8.61
C MET A 12 16.72 -22.57 7.71
N LEU A 13 16.01 -23.68 7.45
CA LEU A 13 14.73 -23.69 6.74
C LEU A 13 13.60 -23.02 7.53
N ILE A 14 13.57 -23.20 8.85
CA ILE A 14 12.57 -22.61 9.74
C ILE A 14 12.76 -21.09 9.84
N LEU A 15 14.00 -20.59 9.90
CA LEU A 15 14.29 -19.16 9.86
C LEU A 15 13.85 -18.50 8.54
N ALA A 16 14.08 -19.15 7.39
CA ALA A 16 13.71 -18.61 6.08
C ALA A 16 12.19 -18.39 5.92
N PHE A 17 11.34 -19.21 6.55
CA PHE A 17 9.88 -19.07 6.50
C PHE A 17 9.37 -17.85 7.29
N SER A 18 10.03 -17.52 8.41
CA SER A 18 9.63 -16.39 9.28
C SER A 18 9.83 -15.01 8.64
N LEU A 19 10.82 -14.87 7.73
CA LEU A 19 11.12 -13.60 7.05
C LEU A 19 10.13 -13.26 5.93
N GLY A 20 9.35 -14.23 5.43
CA GLY A 20 8.40 -14.00 4.33
C GLY A 20 7.12 -13.26 4.73
N HIS A 21 6.81 -13.14 6.03
CA HIS A 21 5.57 -12.56 6.52
C HIS A 21 5.64 -11.05 6.78
N ALA A 22 6.83 -10.44 6.70
CA ALA A 22 7.04 -9.00 6.92
C ALA A 22 6.89 -8.16 5.64
N GLN A 23 6.59 -8.77 4.49
CA GLN A 23 6.41 -8.04 3.24
C GLN A 23 5.02 -7.41 3.22
N SER A 24 4.92 -6.16 3.67
CA SER A 24 3.73 -5.33 3.49
C SER A 24 3.27 -5.44 2.05
N SER A 25 2.03 -5.89 1.82
CA SER A 25 1.51 -6.03 0.47
C SER A 25 1.54 -4.66 -0.20
N LYS A 26 2.12 -4.59 -1.41
CA LYS A 26 2.17 -3.38 -2.24
C LYS A 26 0.77 -2.81 -2.57
N ASP A 27 -0.27 -3.60 -2.29
CA ASP A 27 -1.67 -3.31 -2.52
C ASP A 27 -2.46 -3.05 -1.21
N SER A 28 -1.78 -2.96 -0.07
CA SER A 28 -2.39 -2.50 1.19
C SER A 28 -2.84 -1.04 1.07
N TYR A 29 -3.90 -0.65 1.77
CA TYR A 29 -4.34 0.75 1.77
C TYR A 29 -3.25 1.69 2.28
N ASP A 30 -2.45 1.27 3.27
CA ASP A 30 -1.36 2.07 3.80
C ASP A 30 -0.30 2.36 2.73
N SER A 31 0.13 1.34 1.97
CA SER A 31 1.07 1.54 0.85
C SER A 31 0.47 2.39 -0.28
N LEU A 32 -0.83 2.27 -0.54
CA LEU A 32 -1.50 3.11 -1.53
C LEU A 32 -1.60 4.57 -1.09
N TRP A 33 -1.88 4.83 0.20
CA TRP A 33 -1.93 6.18 0.75
C TRP A 33 -0.55 6.82 0.90
N GLU A 34 0.49 6.03 1.17
CA GLU A 34 1.88 6.49 1.13
C GLU A 34 2.25 7.04 -0.27
N LYS A 35 1.81 6.36 -1.33
CA LYS A 35 1.99 6.88 -2.71
C LYS A 35 1.26 8.21 -2.93
N VAL A 36 0.04 8.36 -2.40
CA VAL A 36 -0.69 9.65 -2.47
C VAL A 36 0.13 10.73 -1.76
N ALA A 37 0.61 10.47 -0.54
CA ALA A 37 1.37 11.44 0.24
C ALA A 37 2.69 11.85 -0.45
N ASN A 38 3.38 10.90 -1.11
CA ASN A 38 4.57 11.21 -1.89
C ASN A 38 4.25 12.09 -3.11
N LEU A 39 3.17 11.80 -3.83
CA LEU A 39 2.74 12.62 -4.96
C LEU A 39 2.30 14.02 -4.52
N GLU A 40 1.67 14.16 -3.34
CA GLU A 40 1.36 15.47 -2.74
C GLU A 40 2.64 16.24 -2.38
N LYS A 41 3.64 15.57 -1.82
CA LYS A 41 4.92 16.17 -1.48
C LYS A 41 5.68 16.67 -2.72
N ASP A 42 5.54 15.96 -3.83
CA ASP A 42 6.15 16.31 -5.12
C ASP A 42 5.30 17.32 -5.92
N GLU A 43 4.22 17.87 -5.33
CA GLU A 43 3.30 18.83 -5.95
C GLU A 43 2.60 18.29 -7.22
N LEU A 44 2.54 16.96 -7.37
CA LEU A 44 1.94 16.27 -8.51
C LEU A 44 0.44 16.01 -8.29
N THR A 45 -0.34 17.08 -8.13
CA THR A 45 -1.79 17.01 -7.79
C THR A 45 -2.60 16.13 -8.74
N LYS A 46 -2.35 16.19 -10.05
CA LYS A 46 -3.04 15.35 -11.05
C LYS A 46 -2.75 13.85 -10.84
N SER A 47 -1.50 13.51 -10.57
CA SER A 47 -1.09 12.12 -10.30
C SER A 47 -1.64 11.64 -8.95
N ALA A 48 -1.64 12.50 -7.93
CA ALA A 48 -2.24 12.19 -6.63
C ALA A 48 -3.74 11.88 -6.75
N LEU A 49 -4.46 12.65 -7.57
CA LEU A 49 -5.87 12.40 -7.88
C LEU A 49 -6.09 11.04 -8.57
N GLU A 50 -5.27 10.69 -9.56
CA GLU A 50 -5.36 9.37 -10.21
C GLU A 50 -5.11 8.24 -9.20
N GLN A 51 -4.15 8.39 -8.30
CA GLN A 51 -3.88 7.40 -7.25
C GLN A 51 -5.05 7.26 -6.25
N VAL A 52 -5.74 8.36 -5.93
CA VAL A 52 -6.96 8.34 -5.10
C VAL A 52 -8.12 7.65 -5.82
N LYS A 53 -8.28 7.80 -7.14
CA LYS A 53 -9.29 7.06 -7.92
C LYS A 53 -9.04 5.55 -7.86
N ILE A 54 -7.77 5.11 -7.92
CA ILE A 54 -7.40 3.71 -7.74
C ILE A 54 -7.83 3.19 -6.37
N ILE A 55 -7.56 3.96 -5.30
CA ILE A 55 -7.98 3.61 -3.94
C ILE A 55 -9.51 3.54 -3.85
N SER A 56 -10.23 4.49 -4.43
CA SER A 56 -11.69 4.52 -4.45
C SER A 56 -12.28 3.26 -5.13
N ALA A 57 -11.73 2.87 -6.28
CA ALA A 57 -12.17 1.68 -7.00
C ALA A 57 -11.96 0.39 -6.18
N LYS A 58 -10.78 0.26 -5.55
CA LYS A 58 -10.48 -0.87 -4.63
C LYS A 58 -11.42 -0.88 -3.43
N ALA A 59 -11.63 0.27 -2.78
CA ALA A 59 -12.50 0.41 -1.62
C ALA A 59 -13.95 0.05 -1.92
N LYS A 60 -14.47 0.44 -3.08
CA LYS A 60 -15.81 0.05 -3.54
C LYS A 60 -15.91 -1.45 -3.78
N LYS A 61 -14.90 -2.06 -4.43
CA LYS A 61 -14.85 -3.51 -4.69
C LYS A 61 -14.81 -4.32 -3.39
N GLU A 62 -14.06 -3.86 -2.41
CA GLU A 62 -13.88 -4.50 -1.11
C GLU A 62 -14.95 -4.11 -0.08
N LYS A 63 -15.92 -3.26 -0.45
CA LYS A 63 -16.95 -2.71 0.43
C LYS A 63 -16.38 -2.03 1.69
N ASN A 64 -15.22 -1.39 1.57
CA ASN A 64 -14.56 -0.66 2.65
C ASN A 64 -15.04 0.81 2.69
N SER A 65 -16.16 1.05 3.38
CA SER A 65 -16.79 2.38 3.43
C SER A 65 -15.88 3.49 3.97
N ALA A 66 -15.00 3.19 4.94
CA ALA A 66 -14.06 4.17 5.47
C ALA A 66 -13.10 4.69 4.40
N GLN A 67 -12.57 3.78 3.58
CA GLN A 67 -11.66 4.13 2.49
C GLN A 67 -12.41 4.81 1.33
N VAL A 68 -13.67 4.46 1.08
CA VAL A 68 -14.52 5.17 0.10
C VAL A 68 -14.70 6.63 0.50
N ILE A 69 -15.06 6.90 1.77
CA ILE A 69 -15.27 8.26 2.27
C ILE A 69 -13.95 9.06 2.22
N LYS A 70 -12.84 8.46 2.67
CA LYS A 70 -11.52 9.10 2.62
C LYS A 70 -11.13 9.46 1.18
N ALA A 71 -11.32 8.53 0.23
CA ALA A 71 -11.03 8.79 -1.17
C ALA A 71 -11.92 9.88 -1.78
N LEU A 72 -13.20 9.94 -1.38
CA LEU A 72 -14.12 11.00 -1.83
C LEU A 72 -13.63 12.38 -1.36
N LEU A 73 -13.25 12.51 -0.08
CA LEU A 73 -12.76 13.78 0.47
C LEU A 73 -11.50 14.28 -0.26
N PHE A 74 -10.54 13.38 -0.50
CA PHE A 74 -9.33 13.72 -1.26
C PHE A 74 -9.63 14.05 -2.73
N THR A 75 -10.59 13.37 -3.34
CA THR A 75 -11.04 13.70 -4.70
C THR A 75 -11.57 15.13 -4.75
N SER A 76 -12.40 15.53 -3.78
CA SER A 76 -12.90 16.91 -3.67
C SER A 76 -11.77 17.91 -3.43
N LYS A 77 -10.80 17.61 -2.54
CA LYS A 77 -9.62 18.45 -2.31
C LYS A 77 -8.88 18.75 -3.61
N TYR A 78 -8.55 17.72 -4.39
CA TYR A 78 -7.77 17.90 -5.61
C TYR A 78 -8.57 18.52 -6.75
N ALA A 79 -9.88 18.28 -6.82
CA ALA A 79 -10.74 18.94 -7.78
C ALA A 79 -10.72 20.47 -7.59
N LEU A 80 -10.74 20.95 -6.34
CA LEU A 80 -10.64 22.39 -6.05
C LEU A 80 -9.29 22.96 -6.48
N ILE A 81 -8.18 22.32 -6.08
CA ILE A 81 -6.82 22.78 -6.42
C ILE A 81 -6.63 22.87 -7.94
N LEU A 82 -7.10 21.86 -8.69
CA LEU A 82 -6.94 21.81 -10.14
C LEU A 82 -7.89 22.75 -10.91
N ASP A 83 -8.94 23.26 -10.26
CA ASP A 83 -9.86 24.25 -10.84
C ASP A 83 -9.32 25.69 -10.61
N GLU A 84 -8.43 25.87 -9.64
CA GLU A 84 -7.73 27.13 -9.34
C GLU A 84 -6.50 27.37 -10.24
N ASP A 85 -5.96 26.32 -10.89
CA ASP A 85 -4.84 26.35 -11.85
C ASP A 85 -5.29 26.61 -13.31
#